data_AF-A0A813XSY2-F1
#
_entry.id   AF-A0A813XSY2-F1
#
_cell.length_a   1.000
_cell.length_b   1.000
_cell.length_c   1.000
_cell.angle_alpha   90.00
_cell.angle_beta   90.00
_cell.angle_gamma   90.00
#
_symmetry.space_group_name_H-M   'P 1'
#
loop_
_entity.id
_entity.type
_entity.pdbx_description
1 polymer ?
#
loop_
_entity_poly.entity_id
_entity_poly.type
_entity_poly.pdbx_seq_one_letter_code
_entity_poly.pdbx_strand_id
1 'polypeptide(L)'
;MQILLYLFGLISFYTIVSSDDTIIVYPTSDNQLKLQQIINFAVDHTIILIKPGIYTESLIIEEKFISIIAQNSYQVVKFQPLPNNIAILYRNNGGGQVKGIVFTGKNATGISGSRNDQEKPPGKIEIFNCTFIDIGNGMINEFTHISIVGVAVYRAQWFSIDLRGLIEDSTTTVQDIFILDSGNGLILREICGAFVFWNIICRNNENGGLIILDTLNGPLTIVESTFDNNRIANVFISNSSAVIVRDSLIKNARPKPDDTYGDGFVAMKNKEPIELRTSRVYDNYRAGVSVWGGRLRLINSHLRGHKFDLNIETFDGIPGDFDGSSGNVCSDYPPSNICTALSSRLEPPSPISPTH
;
A
#
# COMPACT_ATOMS: atom_id res chain seq x y z
N MET A 1 -35.47 22.11 -3.31
CA MET A 1 -35.65 21.33 -4.56
C MET A 1 -36.02 22.26 -5.72
N GLN A 2 -35.19 23.27 -6.01
CA GLN A 2 -35.48 24.29 -7.04
C GLN A 2 -34.20 24.84 -7.71
N ILE A 3 -33.09 24.09 -7.66
CA ILE A 3 -31.81 24.45 -8.30
C ILE A 3 -31.67 23.82 -9.71
N LEU A 4 -32.62 22.98 -10.15
CA LEU A 4 -32.41 22.11 -11.29
C LEU A 4 -32.65 22.71 -12.70
N LEU A 5 -33.06 23.98 -12.83
CA LEU A 5 -33.54 24.50 -14.13
C LEU A 5 -32.65 25.55 -14.81
N TYR A 6 -31.62 26.09 -14.15
CA TYR A 6 -30.76 27.12 -14.76
C TYR A 6 -29.50 26.61 -15.49
N LEU A 7 -29.25 25.29 -15.50
CA LEU A 7 -28.09 24.68 -16.18
C LEU A 7 -28.33 24.30 -17.66
N PHE A 8 -29.54 24.48 -18.18
CA PHE A 8 -29.91 24.04 -19.53
C PHE A 8 -29.37 24.90 -20.69
N GLY A 9 -28.67 26.01 -20.42
CA GLY A 9 -28.13 26.89 -21.46
C GLY A 9 -26.75 26.51 -22.02
N LEU A 10 -25.95 25.71 -21.30
CA LEU A 10 -24.55 25.47 -21.64
C LEU A 10 -24.08 24.00 -21.50
N ILE A 11 -24.94 23.10 -21.02
CA ILE A 11 -24.61 21.67 -20.92
C ILE A 11 -25.34 20.93 -22.04
N SER A 12 -24.70 20.88 -23.20
CA SER A 12 -25.10 19.97 -24.27
C SER A 12 -24.82 18.52 -23.84
N PHE A 13 -25.88 17.88 -23.35
CA PHE A 13 -26.18 16.44 -23.24
C PHE A 13 -25.36 15.53 -22.29
N TYR A 14 -26.14 14.76 -21.50
CA TYR A 14 -25.83 13.51 -20.77
C TYR A 14 -25.43 13.55 -19.29
N THR A 15 -25.97 14.48 -18.51
CA THR A 15 -26.02 14.35 -17.04
C THR A 15 -27.46 14.10 -16.61
N ILE A 16 -27.73 12.96 -15.96
CA ILE A 16 -29.01 12.71 -15.29
C ILE A 16 -28.79 12.92 -13.80
N VAL A 17 -29.39 13.99 -13.26
CA VAL A 17 -29.45 14.22 -11.81
C VAL A 17 -30.66 13.48 -11.27
N SER A 18 -30.42 12.51 -10.38
CA SER A 18 -31.47 11.80 -9.64
C SER A 18 -31.81 12.55 -8.34
N SER A 19 -32.92 12.20 -7.69
CA SER A 19 -33.50 12.94 -6.55
C SER A 19 -32.67 12.93 -5.27
N ASP A 20 -31.59 12.14 -5.19
CA ASP A 20 -30.91 11.80 -3.94
C ASP A 20 -29.39 12.09 -4.02
N ASP A 21 -29.00 13.31 -4.43
CA ASP A 21 -27.59 13.73 -4.57
C ASP A 21 -26.74 12.77 -5.41
N THR A 22 -27.39 12.07 -6.33
CA THR A 22 -26.77 11.08 -7.20
C THR A 22 -26.75 11.60 -8.63
N ILE A 23 -25.54 11.69 -9.19
CA ILE A 23 -25.28 12.14 -10.55
C ILE A 23 -24.82 10.95 -11.38
N ILE A 24 -25.52 10.66 -12.48
CA ILE A 24 -25.11 9.61 -13.43
C ILE A 24 -24.38 10.27 -14.60
N VAL A 25 -23.15 9.83 -14.85
CA VAL A 25 -22.26 10.37 -15.88
C VAL A 25 -22.04 9.35 -16.99
N TYR A 26 -22.33 9.75 -18.22
CA TYR A 26 -22.09 8.95 -19.42
C TYR A 26 -20.78 9.40 -20.07
N PRO A 27 -19.97 8.48 -20.63
CA PRO A 27 -18.86 8.89 -21.49
C PRO A 27 -19.45 9.57 -22.74
N THR A 28 -18.87 10.69 -23.15
CA THR A 28 -19.23 11.34 -24.41
C THR A 28 -18.24 10.98 -25.50
N SER A 29 -18.69 10.97 -26.75
CA SER A 29 -17.82 10.66 -27.92
C SER A 29 -16.63 11.61 -28.04
N ASP A 30 -16.76 12.84 -27.54
CA ASP A 30 -15.70 13.84 -27.55
C ASP A 30 -14.80 13.79 -26.32
N ASN A 31 -15.05 12.89 -25.34
CA ASN A 31 -14.33 12.80 -24.06
C ASN A 31 -14.18 14.15 -23.31
N GLN A 32 -14.97 15.17 -23.70
CA GLN A 32 -14.85 16.54 -23.19
C GLN A 32 -15.92 16.91 -22.16
N LEU A 33 -16.81 15.98 -21.80
CA LEU A 33 -17.63 16.21 -20.63
C LEU A 33 -16.70 16.14 -19.42
N LYS A 34 -16.35 17.30 -18.87
CA LYS A 34 -15.38 17.41 -17.79
C LYS A 34 -16.06 16.91 -16.52
N LEU A 35 -15.87 15.66 -16.12
CA LEU A 35 -16.26 15.16 -14.79
C LEU A 35 -15.76 16.10 -13.68
N GLN A 36 -14.63 16.79 -13.92
CA GLN A 36 -14.19 17.87 -13.04
C GLN A 36 -15.22 18.99 -12.87
N GLN A 37 -15.90 19.43 -13.93
CA GLN A 37 -16.98 20.42 -13.82
C GLN A 37 -18.13 19.89 -12.98
N ILE A 38 -18.50 18.61 -13.14
CA ILE A 38 -19.52 17.96 -12.31
C ILE A 38 -19.09 17.99 -10.85
N ILE A 39 -17.84 17.62 -10.55
CA ILE A 39 -17.27 17.66 -9.19
C ILE A 39 -17.29 19.10 -8.64
N ASN A 40 -16.97 20.10 -9.45
CA ASN A 40 -16.98 21.51 -9.02
C ASN A 40 -18.38 21.96 -8.58
N PHE A 41 -19.43 21.52 -9.26
CA PHE A 41 -20.83 21.84 -8.93
C PHE A 41 -21.47 20.91 -7.90
N ALA A 42 -20.88 19.72 -7.68
CA ALA A 42 -21.36 18.76 -6.70
C ALA A 42 -21.27 19.33 -5.28
N VAL A 43 -22.33 19.10 -4.51
CA VAL A 43 -22.39 19.39 -3.08
C VAL A 43 -21.67 18.31 -2.29
N ASP A 44 -21.40 18.57 -1.01
CA ASP A 44 -20.81 17.59 -0.12
C ASP A 44 -21.64 16.30 -0.07
N HIS A 45 -20.97 15.15 0.07
CA HIS A 45 -21.54 13.80 0.03
C HIS A 45 -22.23 13.37 -1.29
N THR A 46 -22.05 14.10 -2.40
CA THR A 46 -22.58 13.67 -3.71
C THR A 46 -22.03 12.31 -4.14
N ILE A 47 -22.91 11.47 -4.69
CA ILE A 47 -22.55 10.19 -5.33
C ILE A 47 -22.53 10.38 -6.85
N ILE A 48 -21.39 10.11 -7.47
CA ILE A 48 -21.21 10.15 -8.91
C ILE A 48 -21.09 8.71 -9.43
N LEU A 49 -22.15 8.25 -10.10
CA LEU A 49 -22.19 6.96 -10.78
C LEU A 49 -21.61 7.11 -12.19
N ILE A 50 -20.45 6.50 -12.41
CA ILE A 50 -19.77 6.55 -13.70
C ILE A 50 -20.16 5.33 -14.54
N LYS A 51 -20.67 5.58 -15.74
CA LYS A 51 -20.95 4.54 -16.73
C LYS A 51 -19.64 3.97 -17.30
N PRO A 52 -19.65 2.73 -17.82
CA PRO A 52 -18.49 2.13 -18.46
C PRO A 52 -17.95 2.99 -19.61
N GLY A 53 -16.63 3.14 -19.68
CA GLY A 53 -15.98 4.05 -20.62
C GLY A 53 -14.52 4.30 -20.27
N ILE A 54 -13.83 5.09 -21.10
CA ILE A 54 -12.47 5.55 -20.85
C ILE A 54 -12.51 7.05 -20.55
N TYR A 55 -11.96 7.43 -19.40
CA TYR A 55 -11.90 8.79 -18.88
C TYR A 55 -10.44 9.21 -18.81
N THR A 56 -10.05 10.25 -19.55
CA THR A 56 -8.64 10.69 -19.64
C THR A 56 -8.34 11.91 -18.78
N GLU A 57 -9.34 12.45 -18.11
CA GLU A 57 -9.22 13.64 -17.29
C GLU A 57 -8.63 13.34 -15.91
N SER A 58 -7.95 14.33 -15.37
CA SER A 58 -7.54 14.38 -13.96
C SER A 58 -8.63 15.04 -13.14
N LEU A 59 -8.95 14.45 -12.00
CA LEU A 59 -9.94 14.94 -11.06
C LEU A 59 -9.26 15.53 -9.83
N ILE A 60 -9.82 16.62 -9.32
CA ILE A 60 -9.42 17.31 -8.10
C ILE A 60 -10.66 17.42 -7.20
N ILE A 61 -10.56 16.88 -5.99
CA ILE A 61 -11.60 16.90 -4.96
C ILE A 61 -11.04 17.67 -3.75
N GLU A 62 -11.64 18.83 -3.48
CA GLU A 62 -11.22 19.74 -2.41
C GLU A 62 -12.43 20.16 -1.56
N GLU A 63 -12.25 20.22 -0.25
CA GLU A 63 -13.22 20.72 0.72
C GLU A 63 -14.59 20.00 0.73
N LYS A 64 -14.66 18.80 0.15
CA LYS A 64 -15.88 18.00 0.02
C LYS A 64 -15.60 16.50 0.04
N PHE A 65 -16.62 15.73 0.39
CA PHE A 65 -16.65 14.28 0.37
C PHE A 65 -17.43 13.80 -0.88
N ILE A 66 -16.75 13.22 -1.86
CA ILE A 66 -17.39 12.77 -3.12
C ILE A 66 -17.19 11.28 -3.33
N SER A 67 -18.27 10.56 -3.59
CA SER A 67 -18.20 9.13 -3.92
C SER A 67 -18.20 8.94 -5.43
N ILE A 68 -17.13 8.37 -5.98
CA ILE A 68 -16.99 8.02 -7.39
C ILE A 68 -17.11 6.51 -7.54
N ILE A 69 -18.20 6.05 -8.16
CA ILE A 69 -18.56 4.63 -8.18
C ILE A 69 -18.82 4.18 -9.62
N ALA A 70 -18.17 3.10 -10.05
CA ALA A 70 -18.54 2.43 -11.28
C ALA A 70 -19.96 1.87 -11.16
N GLN A 71 -20.86 2.25 -12.07
CA GLN A 71 -22.26 1.88 -11.96
C GLN A 71 -22.51 0.37 -12.10
N ASN A 72 -21.61 -0.35 -12.78
CA ASN A 72 -21.72 -1.79 -12.99
C ASN A 72 -20.35 -2.44 -12.77
N SER A 73 -20.24 -3.34 -11.80
CA SER A 73 -18.99 -4.05 -11.47
C SER A 73 -18.47 -4.95 -12.59
N TYR A 74 -19.31 -5.32 -13.56
CA TYR A 74 -18.93 -6.19 -14.68
C TYR A 74 -18.40 -5.44 -15.89
N GLN A 75 -18.48 -4.10 -15.89
CA GLN A 75 -18.10 -3.28 -17.03
C GLN A 75 -17.02 -2.29 -16.60
N VAL A 76 -16.01 -2.13 -17.44
CA VAL A 76 -14.80 -1.40 -17.06
C VAL A 76 -15.03 0.11 -17.17
N VAL A 77 -14.90 0.80 -16.04
CA VAL A 77 -14.67 2.25 -15.98
C VAL A 77 -13.17 2.46 -15.86
N LYS A 78 -12.56 3.03 -16.90
CA LYS A 78 -11.11 3.16 -17.01
C LYS A 78 -10.69 4.62 -16.89
N PHE A 79 -9.91 4.97 -15.86
CA PHE A 79 -9.19 6.23 -15.81
C PHE A 79 -7.81 6.05 -16.44
N GLN A 80 -7.50 6.88 -17.44
CA GLN A 80 -6.25 6.88 -18.18
C GLN A 80 -5.74 8.34 -18.30
N PRO A 81 -5.31 8.95 -17.19
CA PRO A 81 -4.68 10.27 -17.23
C PRO A 81 -3.47 10.30 -18.17
N LEU A 82 -3.12 11.50 -18.63
CA LEU A 82 -1.88 11.72 -19.37
C LEU A 82 -0.65 11.33 -18.52
N PRO A 83 0.49 10.98 -19.14
CA PRO A 83 1.71 10.68 -18.41
C PRO A 83 2.08 11.80 -17.43
N ASN A 84 2.56 11.43 -16.25
CA ASN A 84 2.92 12.32 -15.14
C ASN A 84 1.75 13.08 -14.49
N ASN A 85 0.50 12.79 -14.87
CA ASN A 85 -0.67 13.32 -14.18
C ASN A 85 -1.21 12.34 -13.13
N ILE A 86 -2.02 12.86 -12.21
CA ILE A 86 -2.76 12.12 -11.19
C ILE A 86 -4.20 11.94 -11.68
N ALA A 87 -4.75 10.73 -11.66
CA ALA A 87 -6.13 10.50 -12.09
C ALA A 87 -7.13 11.13 -11.12
N ILE A 88 -6.95 10.92 -9.81
CA ILE A 88 -7.77 11.55 -8.76
C ILE A 88 -6.88 12.11 -7.66
N LEU A 89 -6.97 13.41 -7.45
CA LEU A 89 -6.22 14.17 -6.47
C LEU A 89 -7.15 14.73 -5.39
N TYR A 90 -6.86 14.40 -4.15
CA TYR A 90 -7.57 14.94 -2.98
C TYR A 90 -6.67 15.97 -2.28
N ARG A 91 -7.26 17.11 -1.87
CA ARG A 91 -6.59 18.20 -1.13
C ARG A 91 -7.56 18.87 -0.16
N ASN A 92 -7.04 19.66 0.79
CA ASN A 92 -7.83 20.58 1.63
C ASN A 92 -9.09 19.93 2.23
N ASN A 93 -8.94 18.92 3.08
CA ASN A 93 -10.04 18.12 3.64
C ASN A 93 -10.92 17.37 2.62
N GLY A 94 -10.60 17.40 1.33
CA GLY A 94 -11.27 16.61 0.30
C GLY A 94 -11.16 15.12 0.62
N GLY A 95 -12.28 14.41 0.53
CA GLY A 95 -12.41 13.00 0.86
C GLY A 95 -13.44 12.30 -0.02
N GLY A 96 -13.75 11.05 0.29
CA GLY A 96 -14.77 10.35 -0.48
C GLY A 96 -14.71 8.84 -0.46
N GLN A 97 -15.31 8.26 -1.50
CA GLN A 97 -15.21 6.85 -1.83
C GLN A 97 -14.81 6.69 -3.29
N VAL A 98 -13.96 5.72 -3.61
CA VAL A 98 -13.70 5.28 -4.99
C VAL A 98 -13.97 3.78 -5.08
N LYS A 99 -14.86 3.37 -5.99
CA LYS A 99 -15.30 1.97 -6.06
C LYS A 99 -15.40 1.42 -7.48
N GLY A 100 -14.81 0.25 -7.70
CA GLY A 100 -14.95 -0.51 -8.95
C GLY A 100 -14.26 0.12 -10.16
N ILE A 101 -13.27 0.99 -9.94
CA ILE A 101 -12.59 1.73 -11.00
C ILE A 101 -11.29 1.02 -11.39
N VAL A 102 -10.99 1.01 -12.69
CA VAL A 102 -9.69 0.58 -13.22
C VAL A 102 -8.85 1.81 -13.57
N PHE A 103 -7.67 1.91 -12.99
CA PHE A 103 -6.68 2.95 -13.28
C PHE A 103 -5.57 2.39 -14.16
N THR A 104 -5.15 3.17 -15.14
CA THR A 104 -4.00 2.86 -15.98
C THR A 104 -3.29 4.13 -16.40
N GLY A 105 -2.13 4.00 -17.02
CA GLY A 105 -1.44 5.13 -17.65
C GLY A 105 0.02 5.10 -17.26
N LYS A 106 0.87 4.87 -18.25
CA LYS A 106 2.33 4.84 -18.05
C LYS A 106 2.79 6.16 -17.43
N ASN A 107 3.59 6.07 -16.37
CA ASN A 107 4.10 7.19 -15.57
C ASN A 107 3.00 8.08 -14.93
N ALA A 108 1.74 7.66 -14.93
CA ALA A 108 0.69 8.39 -14.20
C ALA A 108 0.58 7.90 -12.75
N THR A 109 -0.13 8.66 -11.92
CA THR A 109 -0.52 8.24 -10.57
C THR A 109 -2.03 7.98 -10.57
N GLY A 110 -2.48 6.89 -9.96
CA GLY A 110 -3.90 6.57 -9.88
C GLY A 110 -4.63 7.51 -8.92
N ILE A 111 -4.43 7.31 -7.62
CA ILE A 111 -5.04 8.14 -6.57
C ILE A 111 -3.94 8.80 -5.73
N SER A 112 -4.08 10.09 -5.47
CA SER A 112 -3.17 10.81 -4.59
C SER A 112 -3.90 11.66 -3.57
N GLY A 113 -3.44 11.62 -2.33
CA GLY A 113 -3.66 12.70 -1.36
C GLY A 113 -2.45 13.63 -1.40
N SER A 114 -2.66 14.95 -1.39
CA SER A 114 -1.57 15.93 -1.38
C SER A 114 -1.80 16.93 -0.26
N ARG A 115 -0.76 17.15 0.54
CA ARG A 115 -0.68 18.23 1.51
C ARG A 115 0.35 19.24 1.01
N ASN A 116 -0.05 20.49 0.81
CA ASN A 116 0.91 21.59 0.75
C ASN A 116 1.16 22.10 2.19
N ASP A 117 2.29 22.75 2.45
CA ASP A 117 2.71 23.16 3.81
C ASP A 117 1.67 24.05 4.55
N GLN A 118 0.80 24.73 3.82
CA GLN A 118 -0.24 25.61 4.36
C GLN A 118 -1.64 24.98 4.36
N GLU A 119 -1.77 23.80 3.77
CA GLU A 119 -3.05 23.14 3.50
C GLU A 119 -3.40 22.12 4.59
N LYS A 120 -4.70 21.97 4.81
CA LYS A 120 -5.21 20.88 5.64
C LYS A 120 -4.99 19.56 4.91
N PRO A 121 -4.62 18.48 5.61
CA PRO A 121 -4.52 17.17 5.00
C PRO A 121 -5.86 16.80 4.30
N PRO A 122 -5.80 16.05 3.20
CA PRO A 122 -6.95 15.36 2.65
C PRO A 122 -7.76 14.61 3.74
N GLY A 123 -9.08 14.62 3.60
CA GLY A 123 -10.00 14.04 4.56
C GLY A 123 -10.04 12.51 4.53
N LYS A 124 -11.13 11.93 5.01
CA LYS A 124 -11.35 10.49 4.95
C LYS A 124 -11.50 10.01 3.50
N ILE A 125 -10.81 8.93 3.14
CA ILE A 125 -10.98 8.23 1.85
C ILE A 125 -11.26 6.74 2.05
N GLU A 126 -12.12 6.17 1.21
CA GLU A 126 -12.35 4.73 1.15
C GLU A 126 -12.22 4.21 -0.28
N ILE A 127 -11.46 3.14 -0.48
CA ILE A 127 -11.16 2.60 -1.82
C ILE A 127 -11.53 1.12 -1.84
N PHE A 128 -12.47 0.77 -2.73
CA PHE A 128 -13.06 -0.56 -2.78
C PHE A 128 -12.97 -1.16 -4.17
N ASN A 129 -12.46 -2.39 -4.28
CA ASN A 129 -12.50 -3.19 -5.51
C ASN A 129 -11.94 -2.43 -6.74
N CYS A 130 -10.89 -1.64 -6.53
CA CYS A 130 -10.23 -0.89 -7.60
C CYS A 130 -9.02 -1.67 -8.11
N THR A 131 -8.70 -1.50 -9.40
CA THR A 131 -7.54 -2.15 -10.02
C THR A 131 -6.63 -1.12 -10.67
N PHE A 132 -5.33 -1.24 -10.47
CA PHE A 132 -4.30 -0.37 -11.06
C PHE A 132 -3.42 -1.22 -11.98
N ILE A 133 -3.28 -0.84 -13.26
CA ILE A 133 -2.58 -1.64 -14.27
C ILE A 133 -1.69 -0.75 -15.13
N ASP A 134 -0.41 -1.11 -15.26
CA ASP A 134 0.55 -0.40 -16.13
C ASP A 134 0.59 1.10 -15.81
N ILE A 135 0.74 1.41 -14.52
CA ILE A 135 0.71 2.76 -13.98
C ILE A 135 2.09 3.17 -13.45
N GLY A 136 2.37 4.47 -13.34
CA GLY A 136 3.57 4.95 -12.66
C GLY A 136 3.51 4.61 -11.18
N ASN A 137 2.52 5.20 -10.50
CA ASN A 137 2.20 4.95 -9.10
C ASN A 137 0.73 4.51 -8.96
N GLY A 138 0.44 3.47 -8.19
CA GLY A 138 -0.94 3.11 -7.89
C GLY A 138 -1.57 4.16 -6.97
N MET A 139 -1.10 4.22 -5.73
CA MET A 139 -1.58 5.15 -4.71
C MET A 139 -0.44 5.78 -3.92
N ILE A 140 -0.48 7.10 -3.70
CA ILE A 140 0.43 7.85 -2.83
C ILE A 140 -0.39 8.75 -1.93
N ASN A 141 -0.22 8.70 -0.61
CA ASN A 141 -1.16 9.45 0.22
C ASN A 141 -0.71 9.94 1.59
N GLU A 142 -1.43 10.96 2.04
CA GLU A 142 -1.41 11.63 3.36
C GLU A 142 -2.86 11.98 3.76
N PHE A 143 -3.71 10.97 3.98
CA PHE A 143 -5.10 11.19 4.38
C PHE A 143 -5.25 11.22 5.90
N THR A 144 -6.28 11.88 6.44
CA THR A 144 -6.60 11.77 7.87
C THR A 144 -7.16 10.40 8.25
N HIS A 145 -7.81 9.71 7.30
CA HIS A 145 -8.26 8.34 7.45
C HIS A 145 -8.27 7.64 6.10
N ILE A 146 -7.86 6.38 6.06
CA ILE A 146 -7.91 5.57 4.85
C ILE A 146 -8.46 4.17 5.14
N SER A 147 -9.28 3.68 4.22
CA SER A 147 -9.73 2.28 4.18
C SER A 147 -9.53 1.75 2.76
N ILE A 148 -8.80 0.63 2.61
CA ILE A 148 -8.50 0.02 1.31
C ILE A 148 -8.92 -1.44 1.36
N VAL A 149 -9.86 -1.83 0.50
CA VAL A 149 -10.39 -3.20 0.48
C VAL A 149 -10.51 -3.73 -0.95
N GLY A 150 -9.97 -4.92 -1.20
CA GLY A 150 -10.13 -5.60 -2.50
C GLY A 150 -9.37 -4.92 -3.64
N VAL A 151 -8.25 -4.27 -3.35
CA VAL A 151 -7.47 -3.54 -4.36
C VAL A 151 -6.40 -4.42 -4.98
N ALA A 152 -6.30 -4.38 -6.31
CA ALA A 152 -5.25 -5.06 -7.05
C ALA A 152 -4.35 -4.07 -7.81
N VAL A 153 -3.04 -4.25 -7.76
CA VAL A 153 -2.05 -3.45 -8.48
C VAL A 153 -1.14 -4.38 -9.28
N TYR A 154 -1.07 -4.14 -10.59
CA TYR A 154 -0.27 -4.92 -11.52
C TYR A 154 0.69 -4.00 -12.27
N ARG A 155 1.99 -4.33 -12.22
CA ARG A 155 3.02 -3.65 -13.02
C ARG A 155 3.06 -2.13 -12.78
N ALA A 156 3.01 -1.71 -11.52
CA ALA A 156 3.32 -0.32 -11.18
C ALA A 156 4.83 -0.08 -11.35
N GLN A 157 5.21 1.00 -12.05
CA GLN A 157 6.62 1.24 -12.37
C GLN A 157 7.44 1.60 -11.12
N TRP A 158 6.86 2.38 -10.21
CA TRP A 158 7.54 2.86 -9.01
C TRP A 158 6.89 2.31 -7.74
N PHE A 159 5.78 2.89 -7.28
CA PHE A 159 5.11 2.50 -6.05
C PHE A 159 3.73 1.92 -6.33
N SER A 160 3.43 0.73 -5.79
CA SER A 160 2.07 0.19 -5.89
C SER A 160 1.13 0.93 -4.94
N ILE A 161 1.43 0.89 -3.64
CA ILE A 161 0.71 1.64 -2.60
C ILE A 161 1.76 2.20 -1.64
N ASP A 162 1.76 3.52 -1.45
CA ASP A 162 2.65 4.25 -0.55
C ASP A 162 1.81 5.07 0.45
N LEU A 163 1.80 4.64 1.71
CA LEU A 163 1.05 5.25 2.80
C LEU A 163 1.95 6.13 3.66
N ARG A 164 1.62 7.42 3.81
CA ARG A 164 2.43 8.40 4.53
C ARG A 164 1.60 9.30 5.46
N GLY A 165 2.24 9.83 6.50
CA GLY A 165 1.78 11.03 7.22
C GLY A 165 0.36 10.99 7.81
N LEU A 166 -0.14 9.81 8.18
CA LEU A 166 -1.51 9.62 8.65
C LEU A 166 -1.70 10.22 10.05
N ILE A 167 -2.81 10.91 10.29
CA ILE A 167 -3.09 11.63 11.55
C ILE A 167 -3.76 10.69 12.56
N GLU A 168 -3.38 10.88 13.82
CA GLU A 168 -3.77 10.11 15.00
C GLU A 168 -5.32 10.02 15.18
N ASP A 169 -5.78 8.96 15.85
CA ASP A 169 -7.16 8.68 16.31
C ASP A 169 -8.08 7.82 15.42
N SER A 170 -7.60 7.21 14.33
CA SER A 170 -8.42 6.23 13.61
C SER A 170 -7.70 4.92 13.32
N THR A 171 -8.42 3.81 13.51
CA THR A 171 -7.97 2.49 13.06
C THR A 171 -8.09 2.44 11.54
N THR A 172 -6.96 2.31 10.85
CA THR A 172 -6.92 2.11 9.40
C THR A 172 -6.95 0.62 9.09
N THR A 173 -7.81 0.23 8.15
CA THR A 173 -7.90 -1.15 7.65
C THR A 173 -7.45 -1.22 6.21
N VAL A 174 -6.53 -2.14 5.94
CA VAL A 174 -6.07 -2.49 4.60
C VAL A 174 -6.25 -3.99 4.43
N GLN A 175 -7.14 -4.39 3.53
CA GLN A 175 -7.60 -5.76 3.42
C GLN A 175 -7.70 -6.23 1.97
N ASP A 176 -7.40 -7.50 1.73
CA ASP A 176 -7.57 -8.16 0.43
C ASP A 176 -6.83 -7.42 -0.68
N ILE A 177 -5.54 -7.17 -0.45
CA ILE A 177 -4.68 -6.43 -1.37
C ILE A 177 -3.84 -7.40 -2.19
N PHE A 178 -3.80 -7.21 -3.50
CA PHE A 178 -2.98 -8.00 -4.40
C PHE A 178 -2.02 -7.13 -5.20
N ILE A 179 -0.72 -7.28 -5.01
CA ILE A 179 0.33 -6.51 -5.70
C ILE A 179 1.26 -7.46 -6.44
N LEU A 180 1.41 -7.27 -7.75
CA LEU A 180 2.17 -8.17 -8.62
C LEU A 180 3.03 -7.42 -9.65
N ASP A 181 4.28 -7.88 -9.80
CA ASP A 181 5.22 -7.46 -10.84
C ASP A 181 5.51 -5.94 -10.85
N SER A 182 5.52 -5.29 -9.68
CA SER A 182 5.73 -3.85 -9.55
C SER A 182 7.16 -3.48 -9.12
N GLY A 183 7.53 -2.20 -9.26
CA GLY A 183 8.79 -1.66 -8.72
C GLY A 183 8.90 -1.90 -7.22
N ASN A 184 8.00 -1.31 -6.45
CA ASN A 184 7.83 -1.56 -5.03
C ASN A 184 6.44 -2.13 -4.76
N GLY A 185 6.35 -3.00 -3.75
CA GLY A 185 5.10 -3.52 -3.22
C GLY A 185 4.32 -2.47 -2.42
N LEU A 186 4.02 -2.79 -1.17
CA LEU A 186 3.34 -1.91 -0.22
C LEU A 186 4.37 -1.20 0.66
N ILE A 187 4.30 0.14 0.73
CA ILE A 187 5.20 0.95 1.55
C ILE A 187 4.40 1.74 2.59
N LEU A 188 4.92 1.79 3.80
CA LEU A 188 4.46 2.62 4.89
C LEU A 188 5.62 3.48 5.37
N ARG A 189 5.38 4.79 5.52
CA ARG A 189 6.38 5.74 6.02
C ARG A 189 5.72 6.71 6.96
N GLU A 190 6.36 7.03 8.08
CA GLU A 190 5.90 8.12 8.96
C GLU A 190 4.42 7.98 9.36
N ILE A 191 3.96 6.73 9.53
CA ILE A 191 2.57 6.47 9.89
C ILE A 191 2.38 6.68 11.40
N CYS A 192 1.23 7.26 11.74
CA CYS A 192 0.70 7.31 13.10
C CYS A 192 -0.70 6.66 13.12
N GLY A 193 -1.06 6.05 14.25
CA GLY A 193 -2.32 5.35 14.45
C GLY A 193 -2.20 3.83 14.47
N ALA A 194 -3.33 3.16 14.72
CA ALA A 194 -3.42 1.70 14.74
C ALA A 194 -3.79 1.16 13.35
N PHE A 195 -3.06 0.14 12.88
CA PHE A 195 -3.26 -0.45 11.56
C PHE A 195 -3.50 -1.94 11.65
N VAL A 196 -4.46 -2.42 10.86
CA VAL A 196 -4.67 -3.85 10.63
C VAL A 196 -4.60 -4.13 9.14
N PHE A 197 -3.61 -4.95 8.79
CA PHE A 197 -3.37 -5.42 7.43
C PHE A 197 -3.74 -6.89 7.37
N TRP A 198 -4.68 -7.25 6.50
CA TRP A 198 -5.20 -8.61 6.41
C TRP A 198 -5.24 -9.08 4.96
N ASN A 199 -4.72 -10.29 4.73
CA ASN A 199 -4.78 -10.95 3.42
C ASN A 199 -4.10 -10.11 2.33
N ILE A 200 -2.89 -9.64 2.65
CA ILE A 200 -2.04 -8.89 1.73
C ILE A 200 -1.19 -9.89 0.95
N ILE A 201 -1.20 -9.79 -0.37
CA ILE A 201 -0.37 -10.61 -1.25
C ILE A 201 0.52 -9.69 -2.07
N CYS A 202 1.84 -9.72 -1.80
CA CYS A 202 2.83 -8.99 -2.59
C CYS A 202 3.79 -9.98 -3.25
N ARG A 203 3.83 -9.98 -4.58
CA ARG A 203 4.63 -10.94 -5.35
C ARG A 203 5.44 -10.31 -6.47
N ASN A 204 6.64 -10.85 -6.70
CA ASN A 204 7.52 -10.49 -7.82
C ASN A 204 7.89 -9.00 -7.88
N ASN A 205 7.92 -8.28 -6.75
CA ASN A 205 8.28 -6.87 -6.78
C ASN A 205 9.82 -6.67 -6.78
N GLU A 206 10.30 -5.61 -7.42
CA GLU A 206 11.74 -5.37 -7.64
C GLU A 206 12.49 -4.80 -6.42
N ASN A 207 11.80 -4.12 -5.51
CA ASN A 207 12.44 -3.47 -4.35
C ASN A 207 11.89 -3.95 -3.00
N GLY A 208 10.97 -4.92 -3.00
CA GLY A 208 10.45 -5.56 -1.80
C GLY A 208 8.93 -5.72 -1.80
N GLY A 209 8.44 -6.63 -0.97
CA GLY A 209 7.00 -6.94 -0.84
C GLY A 209 6.27 -5.95 0.06
N LEU A 210 6.72 -5.85 1.31
CA LEU A 210 6.25 -4.88 2.31
C LEU A 210 7.44 -4.15 2.91
N ILE A 211 7.40 -2.81 2.86
CA ILE A 211 8.44 -1.93 3.38
C ILE A 211 7.82 -1.00 4.39
N ILE A 212 8.33 -1.01 5.61
CA ILE A 212 7.85 -0.20 6.72
C ILE A 212 9.03 0.62 7.23
N LEU A 213 8.92 1.93 7.13
CA LEU A 213 9.95 2.88 7.51
C LEU A 213 9.37 3.86 8.53
N ASP A 214 10.10 4.09 9.61
CA ASP A 214 9.82 5.20 10.53
C ASP A 214 8.37 5.21 11.04
N THR A 215 7.81 4.06 11.48
CA THR A 215 6.47 4.09 12.09
C THR A 215 6.56 4.76 13.44
N LEU A 216 5.89 5.91 13.56
CA LEU A 216 6.17 6.84 14.64
C LEU A 216 5.37 6.50 15.89
N ASN A 217 4.07 6.20 15.75
CA ASN A 217 3.18 5.99 16.89
C ASN A 217 2.01 5.05 16.54
N GLY A 218 1.91 3.89 17.19
CA GLY A 218 0.71 3.03 17.15
C GLY A 218 0.97 1.60 16.66
N PRO A 219 0.14 0.62 17.05
CA PRO A 219 0.36 -0.77 16.72
C PRO A 219 0.01 -1.06 15.26
N LEU A 220 0.88 -1.80 14.57
CA LEU A 220 0.62 -2.36 13.24
C LEU A 220 0.54 -3.88 13.32
N THR A 221 -0.60 -4.45 12.95
CA THR A 221 -0.79 -5.90 12.91
C THR A 221 -1.01 -6.37 11.48
N ILE A 222 -0.16 -7.28 11.01
CA ILE A 222 -0.23 -7.91 9.70
C ILE A 222 -0.60 -9.38 9.89
N VAL A 223 -1.66 -9.83 9.23
CA VAL A 223 -2.28 -11.14 9.47
C VAL A 223 -2.57 -11.85 8.16
N GLU A 224 -2.37 -13.16 8.12
CA GLU A 224 -2.76 -14.03 7.00
C GLU A 224 -2.27 -13.53 5.63
N SER A 225 -1.05 -12.98 5.60
CA SER A 225 -0.50 -12.31 4.42
C SER A 225 0.59 -13.16 3.76
N THR A 226 0.78 -12.98 2.45
CA THR A 226 1.79 -13.70 1.65
C THR A 226 2.74 -12.73 0.96
N PHE A 227 4.04 -12.89 1.21
CA PHE A 227 5.10 -12.14 0.57
C PHE A 227 6.01 -13.14 -0.15
N ASP A 228 5.98 -13.13 -1.48
CA ASP A 228 6.59 -14.19 -2.31
C ASP A 228 7.44 -13.61 -3.45
N ASN A 229 8.64 -14.14 -3.64
CA ASN A 229 9.47 -13.86 -4.82
C ASN A 229 9.81 -12.37 -5.04
N ASN A 230 9.78 -11.56 -3.97
CA ASN A 230 10.20 -10.16 -4.03
C ASN A 230 11.71 -10.07 -3.93
N ARG A 231 12.31 -9.09 -4.62
CA ARG A 231 13.75 -8.82 -4.55
C ARG A 231 14.07 -7.97 -3.31
N ILE A 232 15.32 -8.00 -2.84
CA ILE A 232 15.81 -7.33 -1.63
C ILE A 232 15.32 -8.01 -0.37
N ALA A 233 14.04 -7.86 -0.05
CA ALA A 233 13.40 -8.52 1.08
C ALA A 233 11.91 -8.72 0.81
N ASN A 234 11.33 -9.78 1.38
CA ASN A 234 9.88 -9.93 1.33
C ASN A 234 9.19 -8.96 2.29
N VAL A 235 9.70 -8.85 3.52
CA VAL A 235 9.25 -7.88 4.52
C VAL A 235 10.46 -7.15 5.09
N PHE A 236 10.45 -5.82 5.04
CA PHE A 236 11.51 -4.96 5.55
C PHE A 236 10.92 -3.93 6.53
N ILE A 237 11.39 -3.95 7.77
CA ILE A 237 10.90 -3.07 8.83
C ILE A 237 12.09 -2.33 9.44
N SER A 238 12.10 -1.00 9.33
CA SER A 238 13.17 -0.16 9.84
C SER A 238 12.65 0.96 10.73
N ASN A 239 13.36 1.24 11.82
CA ASN A 239 13.09 2.34 12.74
C ASN A 239 11.62 2.44 13.16
N SER A 240 11.02 1.28 13.42
CA SER A 240 9.59 1.11 13.67
C SER A 240 9.35 0.50 15.04
N SER A 241 8.12 0.59 15.55
CA SER A 241 7.75 0.06 16.86
C SER A 241 6.37 -0.60 16.81
N ALA A 242 6.11 -1.51 17.75
CA ALA A 242 4.81 -2.18 17.91
C ALA A 242 4.25 -2.86 16.63
N VAL A 243 5.13 -3.42 15.79
CA VAL A 243 4.71 -4.20 14.61
C VAL A 243 4.62 -5.69 14.97
N ILE A 244 3.48 -6.29 14.68
CA ILE A 244 3.22 -7.72 14.83
C ILE A 244 2.88 -8.30 13.45
N VAL A 245 3.65 -9.28 13.01
CA VAL A 245 3.34 -10.08 11.82
C VAL A 245 2.98 -11.48 12.28
N ARG A 246 1.81 -11.97 11.88
CA ARG A 246 1.35 -13.32 12.27
C ARG A 246 0.63 -14.07 11.19
N ASP A 247 0.62 -15.39 11.33
CA ASP A 247 -0.13 -16.33 10.47
C ASP A 247 0.20 -16.13 8.98
N SER A 248 1.42 -15.66 8.68
CA SER A 248 1.81 -15.19 7.35
C SER A 248 2.82 -16.12 6.69
N LEU A 249 2.87 -16.08 5.36
CA LEU A 249 3.80 -16.84 4.52
C LEU A 249 4.80 -15.89 3.86
N ILE A 250 6.09 -16.08 4.14
CA ILE A 250 7.18 -15.24 3.64
C ILE A 250 8.18 -16.14 2.93
N LYS A 251 8.30 -16.06 1.60
CA LYS A 251 9.13 -17.03 0.88
C LYS A 251 9.77 -16.56 -0.41
N ASN A 252 10.81 -17.27 -0.84
CA ASN A 252 11.49 -17.05 -2.12
C ASN A 252 12.05 -15.64 -2.30
N ALA A 253 12.44 -14.92 -1.24
CA ALA A 253 13.08 -13.62 -1.41
C ALA A 253 14.30 -13.74 -2.32
N ARG A 254 14.39 -12.87 -3.33
CA ARG A 254 15.45 -12.89 -4.35
C ARG A 254 16.54 -11.86 -4.05
N PRO A 255 17.80 -12.16 -4.39
CA PRO A 255 18.86 -11.17 -4.28
C PRO A 255 18.78 -10.12 -5.38
N LYS A 256 19.50 -9.02 -5.17
CA LYS A 256 19.85 -8.09 -6.25
C LYS A 256 20.76 -8.78 -7.29
N PRO A 257 20.96 -8.17 -8.49
CA PRO A 257 21.82 -8.75 -9.52
C PRO A 257 23.29 -8.94 -9.11
N ASP A 258 23.74 -8.28 -8.05
CA ASP A 258 25.07 -8.40 -7.45
C ASP A 258 25.13 -9.47 -6.33
N ASP A 259 24.11 -10.33 -6.25
CA ASP A 259 23.94 -11.39 -5.25
C ASP A 259 23.83 -10.90 -3.79
N THR A 260 23.58 -9.61 -3.59
CA THR A 260 23.33 -9.04 -2.25
C THR A 260 21.84 -9.11 -1.86
N TYR A 261 21.54 -8.98 -0.57
CA TYR A 261 20.18 -9.06 0.01
C TYR A 261 19.52 -10.44 -0.15
N GLY A 262 18.19 -10.50 -0.28
CA GLY A 262 17.42 -11.74 -0.45
C GLY A 262 16.95 -12.36 0.86
N ASP A 263 16.62 -11.52 1.84
CA ASP A 263 16.13 -11.97 3.14
C ASP A 263 14.61 -12.12 3.14
N GLY A 264 14.08 -13.10 3.88
CA GLY A 264 12.65 -13.22 4.09
C GLY A 264 12.10 -12.02 4.87
N PHE A 265 12.53 -11.89 6.13
CA PHE A 265 12.07 -10.87 7.05
C PHE A 265 13.26 -10.10 7.63
N VAL A 266 13.25 -8.78 7.49
CA VAL A 266 14.31 -7.90 7.99
C VAL A 266 13.76 -6.95 9.05
N ALA A 267 14.36 -6.98 10.24
CA ALA A 267 14.15 -5.99 11.29
C ALA A 267 15.42 -5.17 11.50
N MET A 268 15.34 -3.86 11.34
CA MET A 268 16.49 -2.96 11.39
C MET A 268 16.20 -1.76 12.30
N LYS A 269 17.13 -1.40 13.19
CA LYS A 269 17.02 -0.14 13.98
C LYS A 269 15.72 0.02 14.78
N ASN A 270 15.04 -1.07 15.11
CA ASN A 270 13.77 -1.00 15.83
C ASN A 270 14.04 -0.86 17.33
N LYS A 271 13.50 0.21 17.93
CA LYS A 271 13.65 0.49 19.37
C LYS A 271 12.90 -0.54 20.20
N GLU A 272 11.66 -0.84 19.81
CA GLU A 272 10.84 -1.87 20.45
C GLU A 272 10.92 -3.20 19.68
N PRO A 273 10.74 -4.35 20.36
CA PRO A 273 10.71 -5.63 19.69
C PRO A 273 9.61 -5.69 18.63
N ILE A 274 10.00 -6.02 17.40
CA ILE A 274 9.08 -6.45 16.35
C ILE A 274 8.72 -7.91 16.60
N GLU A 275 7.47 -8.30 16.40
CA GLU A 275 7.06 -9.69 16.62
C GLU A 275 6.72 -10.40 15.32
N LEU A 276 7.28 -11.61 15.15
CA LEU A 276 6.91 -12.54 14.09
C LEU A 276 6.36 -13.81 14.72
N ARG A 277 5.05 -14.08 14.57
CA ARG A 277 4.33 -15.14 15.28
C ARG A 277 3.70 -16.13 14.33
N THR A 278 3.74 -17.42 14.65
CA THR A 278 2.99 -18.49 13.94
C THR A 278 3.16 -18.43 12.42
N SER A 279 4.31 -17.95 11.95
CA SER A 279 4.52 -17.63 10.55
C SER A 279 5.48 -18.63 9.91
N ARG A 280 5.40 -18.71 8.60
CA ARG A 280 6.16 -19.65 7.78
C ARG A 280 7.11 -18.87 6.89
N VAL A 281 8.40 -19.10 7.07
CA VAL A 281 9.47 -18.39 6.36
C VAL A 281 10.30 -19.40 5.56
N TYR A 282 10.25 -19.38 4.23
CA TYR A 282 10.78 -20.47 3.40
C TYR A 282 11.60 -20.04 2.19
N ASP A 283 12.63 -20.81 1.86
CA ASP A 283 13.34 -20.75 0.57
C ASP A 283 13.82 -19.33 0.17
N ASN A 284 14.11 -18.48 1.15
CA ASN A 284 14.70 -17.16 0.92
C ASN A 284 16.19 -17.29 0.61
N TYR A 285 16.67 -16.46 -0.32
CA TYR A 285 18.01 -16.62 -0.88
C TYR A 285 19.15 -16.56 0.15
N ARG A 286 19.06 -15.64 1.12
CA ARG A 286 20.11 -15.42 2.12
C ARG A 286 19.68 -15.87 3.50
N ALA A 287 18.89 -15.07 4.20
CA ALA A 287 18.41 -15.40 5.54
C ALA A 287 16.88 -15.54 5.59
N GLY A 288 16.39 -16.39 6.49
CA GLY A 288 14.97 -16.41 6.83
C GLY A 288 14.56 -15.13 7.51
N VAL A 289 15.18 -14.88 8.67
CA VAL A 289 14.97 -13.68 9.47
C VAL A 289 16.31 -13.05 9.78
N SER A 290 16.43 -11.73 9.58
CA SER A 290 17.63 -10.97 9.90
C SER A 290 17.32 -9.77 10.80
N VAL A 291 18.18 -9.57 11.80
CA VAL A 291 18.11 -8.45 12.75
C VAL A 291 19.39 -7.62 12.68
N TRP A 292 19.23 -6.33 12.43
CA TRP A 292 20.31 -5.37 12.22
C TRP A 292 20.18 -4.21 13.20
N GLY A 293 20.89 -4.29 14.33
CA GLY A 293 20.85 -3.26 15.38
C GLY A 293 19.44 -2.92 15.87
N GLY A 294 18.72 -3.93 16.38
CA GLY A 294 17.35 -3.81 16.87
C GLY A 294 16.92 -5.10 17.57
N ARG A 295 15.62 -5.21 17.89
CA ARG A 295 15.08 -6.37 18.60
C ARG A 295 13.95 -7.03 17.82
N LEU A 296 13.95 -8.36 17.79
CA LEU A 296 12.87 -9.17 17.21
C LEU A 296 12.48 -10.31 18.14
N ARG A 297 11.18 -10.56 18.29
CA ARG A 297 10.65 -11.71 19.00
C ARG A 297 10.03 -12.68 18.00
N LEU A 298 10.64 -13.86 17.86
CA LEU A 298 10.16 -14.91 16.99
C LEU A 298 9.40 -15.97 17.82
N ILE A 299 8.12 -16.19 17.52
CA ILE A 299 7.26 -17.07 18.32
C ILE A 299 6.59 -18.11 17.43
N ASN A 300 6.72 -19.40 17.79
CA ASN A 300 6.02 -20.52 17.14
C ASN A 300 6.11 -20.50 15.60
N SER A 301 7.24 -20.02 15.06
CA SER A 301 7.41 -19.84 13.61
C SER A 301 8.32 -20.92 13.04
N HIS A 302 8.12 -21.22 11.75
CA HIS A 302 8.86 -22.26 11.05
C HIS A 302 9.73 -21.63 9.96
N LEU A 303 11.04 -21.79 10.09
CA LEU A 303 12.08 -21.30 9.20
C LEU A 303 12.75 -22.50 8.53
N ARG A 304 12.84 -22.49 7.20
CA ARG A 304 13.43 -23.61 6.45
C ARG A 304 13.89 -23.18 5.05
N GLY A 305 14.95 -23.79 4.53
CA GLY A 305 15.38 -23.64 3.13
C GLY A 305 16.23 -22.40 2.87
N HIS A 306 16.88 -21.86 3.91
CA HIS A 306 17.72 -20.66 3.82
C HIS A 306 19.18 -21.01 4.07
N LYS A 307 20.12 -20.14 3.66
CA LYS A 307 21.54 -20.30 4.05
C LYS A 307 21.72 -20.08 5.55
N PHE A 308 20.94 -19.17 6.12
CA PHE A 308 20.87 -18.89 7.54
C PHE A 308 19.40 -18.80 7.95
N ASP A 309 18.97 -19.61 8.92
CA ASP A 309 17.62 -19.45 9.47
C ASP A 309 17.51 -18.06 10.15
N LEU A 310 18.46 -17.77 11.05
CA LEU A 310 18.54 -16.52 11.79
C LEU A 310 19.89 -15.82 11.55
N ASN A 311 19.84 -14.55 11.12
CA ASN A 311 21.00 -13.68 11.00
C ASN A 311 20.92 -12.53 12.01
N ILE A 312 22.01 -12.27 12.73
CA ILE A 312 22.08 -11.19 13.73
C ILE A 312 23.34 -10.37 13.54
N GLU A 313 23.20 -9.05 13.50
CA GLU A 313 24.31 -8.15 13.24
C GLU A 313 24.18 -6.87 14.08
N THR A 314 25.33 -6.36 14.51
CA THR A 314 25.44 -5.02 15.10
C THR A 314 25.35 -3.98 13.99
N PHE A 315 24.51 -2.96 14.18
CA PHE A 315 24.39 -1.86 13.24
C PHE A 315 24.30 -0.52 13.98
N ASP A 316 25.06 0.48 13.54
CA ASP A 316 25.19 1.79 14.20
C ASP A 316 25.51 1.68 15.70
N GLY A 317 26.36 0.73 16.06
CA GLY A 317 26.76 0.47 17.46
C GLY A 317 25.68 -0.20 18.31
N ILE A 318 24.49 -0.48 17.75
CA ILE A 318 23.40 -1.17 18.43
C ILE A 318 23.50 -2.66 18.07
N PRO A 319 23.60 -3.59 19.05
CA PRO A 319 23.57 -5.01 18.77
C PRO A 319 22.17 -5.45 18.33
N GLY A 320 22.08 -6.39 17.39
CA GLY A 320 20.84 -7.11 17.13
C GLY A 320 20.50 -8.08 18.27
N ASP A 321 19.22 -8.40 18.45
CA ASP A 321 18.75 -9.35 19.46
C ASP A 321 17.47 -10.09 19.04
N PHE A 322 17.36 -11.36 19.44
CA PHE A 322 16.20 -12.22 19.26
C PHE A 322 15.44 -12.44 20.59
N ASP A 323 15.14 -11.36 21.32
CA ASP A 323 14.58 -11.35 22.68
C ASP A 323 13.26 -12.11 22.84
N GLY A 324 13.21 -13.05 23.78
CA GLY A 324 12.00 -13.79 24.14
C GLY A 324 11.50 -14.75 23.06
N SER A 325 12.34 -15.09 22.07
CA SER A 325 11.98 -16.02 21.01
C SER A 325 11.77 -17.43 21.56
N SER A 326 10.69 -18.10 21.14
CA SER A 326 10.32 -19.43 21.67
C SER A 326 9.46 -20.24 20.71
N GLY A 327 9.54 -21.59 20.83
CA GLY A 327 8.70 -22.51 20.07
C GLY A 327 8.98 -22.57 18.56
N ASN A 328 10.11 -22.04 18.11
CA ASN A 328 10.46 -21.97 16.69
C ASN A 328 11.09 -23.27 16.20
N VAL A 329 10.86 -23.59 14.93
CA VAL A 329 11.48 -24.73 14.24
C VAL A 329 12.36 -24.21 13.13
N CYS A 330 13.62 -24.63 13.12
CA CYS A 330 14.66 -24.24 12.18
C CYS A 330 15.29 -25.45 11.50
N SER A 331 15.86 -25.24 10.32
CA SER A 331 16.64 -26.20 9.52
C SER A 331 15.85 -27.35 8.87
N ASP A 332 16.38 -27.81 7.74
CA ASP A 332 15.70 -28.75 6.84
C ASP A 332 15.82 -30.22 7.26
N TYR A 333 16.94 -30.62 7.88
CA TYR A 333 17.12 -32.02 8.30
C TYR A 333 18.34 -32.27 9.22
N PRO A 334 18.15 -32.89 10.39
CA PRO A 334 16.86 -33.00 11.10
C PRO A 334 16.38 -31.61 11.52
N PRO A 335 15.05 -31.38 11.61
CA PRO A 335 14.54 -30.13 12.14
C PRO A 335 15.05 -29.93 13.57
N SER A 336 15.57 -28.74 13.84
CA SER A 336 16.03 -28.31 15.15
C SER A 336 14.98 -27.39 15.76
N ASN A 337 14.63 -27.64 17.03
CA ASN A 337 13.86 -26.68 17.84
C ASN A 337 14.75 -25.57 18.43
N ILE A 338 16.05 -25.63 18.18
CA ILE A 338 17.02 -24.60 18.54
C ILE A 338 17.38 -23.84 17.27
N CYS A 339 16.85 -22.63 17.16
CA CYS A 339 17.24 -21.69 16.12
C CYS A 339 18.49 -20.93 16.60
N THR A 340 19.64 -21.16 15.96
CA THR A 340 20.87 -20.44 16.28
C THR A 340 20.99 -19.19 15.42
N ALA A 341 21.04 -18.03 16.06
CA ALA A 341 21.38 -16.79 15.39
C ALA A 341 22.88 -16.76 15.06
N LEU A 342 23.20 -16.51 13.79
CA LEU A 342 24.57 -16.43 13.30
C LEU A 342 24.86 -14.99 12.83
N SER A 343 26.07 -14.51 13.11
CA SER A 343 26.59 -13.32 12.42
C SER A 343 27.27 -13.77 11.14
N SER A 344 26.84 -13.18 10.04
CA SER A 344 27.47 -13.29 8.72
C SER A 344 28.63 -12.30 8.54
N ARG A 345 28.82 -11.35 9.48
CA ARG A 345 29.76 -10.23 9.41
C ARG A 345 29.57 -9.40 8.14
N LEU A 346 28.33 -9.32 7.69
CA LEU A 346 27.96 -8.52 6.52
C LEU A 346 27.61 -7.10 6.97
N GLU A 347 27.69 -6.18 6.02
CA GLU A 347 27.08 -4.87 6.19
C GLU A 347 25.56 -4.98 6.01
N PRO A 348 24.78 -4.15 6.71
CA PRO A 348 23.33 -4.16 6.58
C PRO A 348 22.90 -3.87 5.16
N PRO A 349 21.72 -4.40 4.77
CA PRO A 349 20.96 -3.89 3.64
C PRO A 349 21.02 -2.36 3.65
N SER A 350 21.62 -1.74 2.63
CA SER A 350 21.50 -0.29 2.50
C SER A 350 20.01 0.04 2.50
N PRO A 351 19.57 1.09 3.24
CA PRO A 351 18.18 1.50 3.24
C PRO A 351 17.67 1.59 1.81
N ILE A 352 16.46 1.09 1.58
CA ILE A 352 15.85 1.15 0.25
C ILE A 352 15.64 2.63 -0.06
N SER A 353 16.49 3.18 -0.93
CA SER A 353 16.34 4.56 -1.37
C SER A 353 15.00 4.68 -2.09
N PRO A 354 14.22 5.75 -1.83
CA PRO A 354 13.09 6.07 -2.67
C PRO A 354 13.60 6.17 -4.11
N THR A 355 13.16 5.27 -4.98
CA THR A 355 13.39 5.43 -6.42
C THR A 355 12.48 6.55 -6.88
N HIS A 356 13.07 7.66 -7.33
CA HIS A 356 12.37 8.84 -7.83
C HIS A 356 11.80 8.63 -9.24
#